data_AF-A0A8J4R0R1-F1
#
_entry.id   AF-A0A8J4R0R1-F1
#
_cell.length_a   1.000
_cell.length_b   1.000
_cell.length_c   1.000
_cell.angle_alpha   90.00
_cell.angle_beta   90.00
_cell.angle_gamma   90.00
#
_symmetry.space_group_name_H-M   'P 1'
#
loop_
_entity.id
_entity.type
_entity.pdbx_description
1 polymer ?
#
loop_
_entity_poly.entity_id
_entity_poly.type
_entity_poly.pdbx_seq_one_letter_code
_entity_poly.pdbx_strand_id
1 'polypeptide(L)'
;MLGRQYRKDVQAVADLAYNFAKTVPLPRDLRPNVWILDVADTVLSNLPYYAQPDVAFGGTPFNSTKFAIWEQKGISPAVPGILDLYKKLQSLGFKIVFISGRSESLREVTTKNLKNLGFTTWEKLILKQTSDAANFKGCCI
;
A
#
# COMPACT_ATOMS: atom_id res chain seq x y z
N MET A 1 13.41 10.19 7.37
CA MET A 1 12.53 8.98 7.26
C MET A 1 13.19 7.68 7.76
N LEU A 2 14.53 7.54 7.75
CA LEU A 2 15.21 6.32 8.23
C LEU A 2 15.31 6.19 9.77
N GLY A 3 14.98 7.25 10.51
CA GLY A 3 15.04 7.28 11.98
C GLY A 3 13.88 6.58 12.69
N ARG A 4 13.86 6.67 14.02
CA ARG A 4 12.80 6.07 14.84
C ARG A 4 11.45 6.80 14.74
N GLN A 5 11.45 8.11 14.45
CA GLN A 5 10.23 8.92 14.47
C GLN A 5 9.18 8.41 13.47
N TYR A 6 9.56 8.23 12.20
CA TYR A 6 8.67 7.68 11.17
C TYR A 6 8.01 6.35 11.60
N ARG A 7 8.77 5.43 12.20
CA ARG A 7 8.22 4.15 12.70
C ARG A 7 7.21 4.36 13.83
N LYS A 8 7.49 5.28 14.75
CA LYS A 8 6.59 5.61 15.86
C LYS A 8 5.29 6.24 15.33
N ASP A 9 5.40 7.15 14.37
CA ASP A 9 4.25 7.84 13.81
C ASP A 9 3.33 6.86 13.06
N VAL A 10 3.90 5.98 12.23
CA VAL A 10 3.14 4.94 11.54
C VAL A 10 2.50 3.97 12.53
N GLN A 11 3.23 3.55 13.56
CA GLN A 11 2.68 2.66 14.58
C GLN A 11 1.51 3.31 15.33
N ALA A 12 1.62 4.59 15.69
CA ALA A 12 0.54 5.31 16.37
C ALA A 12 -0.73 5.35 15.51
N VAL A 13 -0.61 5.61 14.20
CA VAL A 13 -1.75 5.60 13.28
C VAL A 13 -2.32 4.19 13.12
N ALA A 14 -1.48 3.16 13.03
CA ALA A 14 -1.91 1.77 12.95
C ALA A 14 -2.69 1.34 14.20
N ASP A 15 -2.23 1.75 15.38
CA ASP A 15 -2.90 1.46 16.66
C ASP A 15 -4.25 2.19 16.76
N LEU A 16 -4.32 3.46 16.32
CA LEU A 16 -5.57 4.21 16.23
C LEU A 16 -6.56 3.55 15.28
N ALA A 17 -6.11 3.14 14.10
CA ALA A 17 -6.93 2.43 13.12
C ALA A 17 -7.48 1.11 13.68
N TYR A 18 -6.65 0.33 14.38
CA TYR A 18 -7.09 -0.90 15.02
C TYR A 18 -8.08 -0.65 16.17
N ASN A 19 -7.85 0.40 16.97
CA ASN A 19 -8.77 0.77 18.03
C ASN A 19 -10.14 1.17 17.49
N PHE A 20 -10.19 1.94 16.40
CA PHE A 20 -11.43 2.24 15.70
C PHE A 20 -12.08 0.97 15.12
N ALA A 21 -11.31 0.09 14.49
CA ALA A 21 -11.83 -1.15 13.91
C ALA A 21 -12.59 -2.03 14.92
N LYS A 22 -12.15 -2.06 16.19
CA LYS A 22 -12.85 -2.77 17.27
C LYS A 22 -14.21 -2.18 17.65
N THR A 23 -14.45 -0.89 17.36
CA THR A 23 -15.72 -0.24 17.68
C THR A 23 -16.74 -0.33 16.55
N VAL A 24 -16.31 -0.73 15.35
CA VAL A 24 -17.20 -0.85 14.19
C VAL A 24 -18.04 -2.12 14.32
N PRO A 25 -19.37 -2.03 14.32
CA PRO A 25 -20.23 -3.21 14.23
C PRO A 25 -19.97 -3.94 12.91
N LEU A 26 -19.86 -5.26 12.95
CA LEU A 26 -19.66 -6.10 11.76
C LEU A 26 -20.88 -7.02 11.58
N PRO A 27 -21.98 -6.51 10.99
CA PRO A 27 -23.14 -7.32 10.66
C PRO A 27 -22.71 -8.51 9.82
N ARG A 28 -23.28 -9.68 10.11
CA ARG A 28 -23.07 -10.90 9.33
C ARG A 28 -24.10 -11.03 8.21
N ASP A 29 -24.48 -9.90 7.61
CA ASP A 29 -25.43 -9.88 6.50
C ASP A 29 -24.78 -10.40 5.21
N LEU A 30 -25.48 -10.29 4.08
CA LEU A 30 -25.01 -10.81 2.79
C LEU A 30 -23.75 -10.09 2.25
N ARG A 31 -23.28 -8.99 2.86
CA ARG A 31 -22.14 -8.22 2.37
C ARG A 31 -20.92 -8.33 3.28
N PRO A 32 -19.70 -8.51 2.72
CA PRO A 32 -18.50 -8.55 3.52
C PRO A 32 -18.21 -7.17 4.13
N ASN A 33 -17.81 -7.15 5.40
CA ASN A 33 -17.26 -5.96 6.04
C ASN A 33 -15.83 -5.76 5.54
N VAL A 34 -15.60 -4.69 4.77
CA VAL A 34 -14.34 -4.46 4.07
C VAL A 34 -13.51 -3.39 4.75
N TRP A 35 -12.19 -3.60 4.81
CA TRP A 35 -11.20 -2.58 5.11
C TRP A 35 -10.33 -2.34 3.88
N ILE A 36 -10.22 -1.08 3.45
CA ILE A 36 -9.46 -0.69 2.26
C ILE A 36 -8.07 -0.22 2.67
N LEU A 37 -7.04 -0.68 1.96
CA LEU A 37 -5.67 -0.21 2.11
C LEU A 37 -5.11 0.20 0.74
N ASP A 38 -4.41 1.33 0.67
CA ASP A 38 -3.50 1.56 -0.46
C ASP A 38 -2.28 0.64 -0.36
N VAL A 39 -1.56 0.46 -1.47
CA VAL A 39 -0.33 -0.32 -1.54
C VAL A 39 0.91 0.57 -1.40
N ALA A 40 1.06 1.62 -2.19
CA ALA A 40 2.30 2.40 -2.26
C ALA A 40 2.46 3.32 -1.04
N ASP A 41 3.56 3.18 -0.31
CA ASP A 41 3.87 3.89 0.94
C ASP A 41 2.80 3.78 2.05
N THR A 42 1.83 2.86 1.88
CA THR A 42 0.88 2.41 2.89
C THR A 42 1.17 0.97 3.32
N VAL A 43 1.33 0.05 2.38
CA VAL A 43 1.65 -1.37 2.67
C VAL A 43 3.08 -1.71 2.25
N LEU A 44 3.47 -1.28 1.05
CA LEU A 44 4.82 -1.44 0.48
C LEU A 44 5.54 -0.09 0.49
N SER A 45 6.69 -0.02 1.15
CA SER A 45 7.45 1.22 1.26
C SER A 45 8.36 1.42 0.05
N ASN A 46 8.25 2.58 -0.59
CA ASN A 46 9.19 3.04 -1.61
C ASN A 46 10.39 3.78 -1.00
N LEU A 47 10.50 3.84 0.33
CA LEU A 47 11.59 4.53 1.02
C LEU A 47 12.99 4.08 0.54
N PRO A 48 13.27 2.79 0.25
CA PRO A 48 14.58 2.42 -0.31
C PRO A 48 14.84 2.98 -1.71
N TYR A 49 13.81 3.21 -2.53
CA TYR A 49 13.96 3.93 -3.80
C TYR A 49 14.33 5.39 -3.55
N TYR A 50 13.55 6.06 -2.71
CA TYR A 50 13.76 7.48 -2.39
C TYR A 50 15.08 7.73 -1.66
N ALA A 51 15.59 6.77 -0.90
CA ALA A 51 16.88 6.87 -0.22
C ALA A 51 18.10 6.74 -1.14
N GLN A 52 17.92 6.41 -2.42
CA GLN A 52 19.04 6.36 -3.37
C GLN A 52 19.66 7.76 -3.53
N PRO A 53 21.00 7.90 -3.58
CA PRO A 53 21.66 9.21 -3.64
C PRO A 53 21.17 10.12 -4.77
N ASP A 54 20.86 9.54 -5.93
CA ASP A 54 20.41 10.27 -7.13
C ASP A 54 18.89 10.55 -7.14
N VAL A 55 18.11 9.95 -6.23
CA VAL A 55 16.70 10.30 -5.97
C VAL A 55 16.59 11.30 -4.80
N ALA A 56 17.59 11.32 -3.90
CA ALA A 56 17.79 12.33 -2.85
C ALA A 56 16.55 12.59 -1.98
N PHE A 57 15.82 11.54 -1.59
CA PHE A 57 14.55 11.62 -0.86
C PHE A 57 13.50 12.51 -1.53
N GLY A 58 13.48 12.53 -2.87
CA GLY A 58 12.60 13.39 -3.65
C GLY A 58 13.16 14.80 -3.89
N GLY A 59 14.44 15.04 -3.57
CA GLY A 59 15.14 16.28 -3.87
C GLY A 59 15.46 16.45 -5.36
N THR A 60 15.30 15.42 -6.18
CA THR A 60 15.43 15.47 -7.64
C THR A 60 14.08 15.30 -8.33
N PRO A 61 13.88 15.86 -9.55
CA PRO A 61 12.64 15.69 -10.29
C PRO A 61 12.27 14.22 -10.49
N PHE A 62 10.97 13.92 -10.36
CA PHE A 62 10.48 12.54 -10.46
C PHE A 62 10.76 11.95 -11.85
N ASN A 63 11.43 10.79 -11.86
CA ASN A 63 11.69 10.02 -13.07
C ASN A 63 10.80 8.78 -13.10
N SER A 64 9.73 8.85 -13.90
CA SER A 64 8.73 7.78 -14.01
C SER A 64 9.30 6.47 -14.55
N THR A 65 10.22 6.51 -15.51
CA THR A 65 10.88 5.31 -16.05
C THR A 65 11.72 4.61 -14.98
N LYS A 66 12.51 5.38 -14.23
CA LYS A 66 13.34 4.83 -13.15
C LYS A 66 12.48 4.24 -12.04
N PHE A 67 11.39 4.91 -11.67
CA PHE A 67 10.47 4.40 -10.66
C PHE A 67 9.76 3.12 -11.13
N ALA A 68 9.33 3.05 -12.40
CA ALA A 68 8.75 1.84 -12.96
C ALA A 68 9.73 0.65 -12.93
N ILE A 69 11.02 0.89 -13.21
CA ILE A 69 12.07 -0.13 -13.08
C ILE A 69 12.20 -0.59 -11.62
N TRP A 70 12.13 0.33 -10.65
CA TRP A 70 12.12 -0.03 -9.23
C TRP A 70 10.92 -0.90 -8.86
N GLU A 71 9.72 -0.52 -9.30
CA GLU A 71 8.49 -1.25 -9.03
C GLU A 71 8.52 -2.67 -9.60
N GLN A 72 9.08 -2.84 -10.80
CA GLN A 72 9.24 -4.16 -11.45
C GLN A 72 10.15 -5.11 -10.67
N LYS A 73 11.06 -4.60 -9.83
CA LYS A 73 11.91 -5.46 -9.00
C LYS A 73 11.11 -6.26 -7.97
N GLY A 74 9.97 -5.75 -7.49
CA GLY A 74 9.13 -6.46 -6.53
C GLY A 74 9.80 -6.72 -5.16
N ILE A 75 10.69 -5.81 -4.74
CA ILE A 75 11.48 -5.91 -3.51
C ILE A 75 11.19 -4.80 -2.50
N SER A 76 10.07 -4.09 -2.64
CA SER A 76 9.71 -3.03 -1.70
C SER A 76 9.41 -3.66 -0.33
N PRO A 77 10.02 -3.22 0.77
CA PRO A 77 9.74 -3.77 2.10
C PRO A 77 8.36 -3.34 2.60
N ALA A 78 7.86 -4.00 3.65
CA ALA A 78 6.63 -3.59 4.30
C ALA A 78 6.80 -2.22 4.99
N VAL A 79 5.76 -1.39 4.96
CA VAL A 79 5.67 -0.22 5.83
C VAL A 79 5.61 -0.70 7.29
N PRO A 80 6.39 -0.11 8.22
CA PRO A 80 6.47 -0.56 9.61
C PRO A 80 5.10 -0.65 10.29
N GLY A 81 4.81 -1.73 11.02
CA GLY A 81 3.56 -1.89 11.80
C GLY A 81 2.32 -2.26 10.97
N ILE A 82 2.33 -2.10 9.65
CA ILE A 82 1.13 -2.32 8.82
C ILE A 82 0.80 -3.80 8.62
N LEU A 83 1.81 -4.68 8.59
CA LEU A 83 1.57 -6.12 8.57
C LEU A 83 0.81 -6.60 9.83
N ASP A 84 1.13 -6.03 10.98
CA ASP A 84 0.45 -6.34 12.25
C ASP A 84 -0.99 -5.82 12.22
N LEU A 85 -1.22 -4.58 11.78
CA LEU A 85 -2.57 -4.05 11.56
C LEU A 85 -3.39 -4.93 10.62
N TYR A 86 -2.82 -5.32 9.47
CA TYR A 86 -3.47 -6.20 8.50
C TYR A 86 -3.92 -7.53 9.12
N LYS A 87 -3.07 -8.18 9.92
CA LYS A 87 -3.42 -9.43 10.62
C LYS A 87 -4.52 -9.19 11.66
N LYS A 88 -4.41 -8.11 12.43
CA LYS A 88 -5.39 -7.71 13.44
C LYS A 88 -6.77 -7.42 12.82
N LEU A 89 -6.84 -6.70 11.71
CA LEU A 89 -8.09 -6.43 10.99
C LEU A 89 -8.76 -7.72 10.50
N GLN A 90 -7.99 -8.65 9.94
CA GLN A 90 -8.52 -9.95 9.53
C GLN A 90 -9.05 -10.75 10.73
N SER A 91 -8.36 -10.69 11.89
CA SER A 91 -8.81 -11.37 13.11
C SER A 91 -10.13 -10.82 13.65
N LEU A 92 -10.45 -9.55 13.37
CA LEU A 92 -11.74 -8.94 13.69
C LEU A 92 -12.84 -9.34 12.69
N GLY A 93 -12.50 -9.96 11.57
CA GLY A 93 -13.45 -10.38 10.54
C GLY A 93 -13.55 -9.45 9.33
N PHE A 94 -12.71 -8.40 9.25
CA PHE A 94 -12.65 -7.57 8.05
C PHE A 94 -12.03 -8.34 6.88
N LYS A 95 -12.61 -8.15 5.70
CA LYS A 95 -12.02 -8.54 4.42
C LYS A 95 -11.16 -7.38 3.91
N ILE A 96 -9.93 -7.67 3.51
CA ILE A 96 -9.01 -6.64 3.03
C ILE A 96 -9.19 -6.44 1.53
N VAL A 97 -9.36 -5.20 1.10
CA VAL A 97 -9.29 -4.81 -0.31
C VAL A 97 -8.12 -3.84 -0.49
N PHE A 98 -7.25 -4.15 -1.44
CA PHE A 98 -6.21 -3.24 -1.87
C PHE A 98 -6.68 -2.40 -3.06
N ILE A 99 -6.48 -1.09 -3.01
CA ILE A 99 -6.69 -0.17 -4.15
C ILE A 99 -5.38 0.59 -4.34
N SER A 100 -4.80 0.56 -5.54
CA SER A 100 -3.53 1.25 -5.77
C SER A 100 -3.41 1.92 -7.12
N GLY A 101 -2.63 3.00 -7.15
CA GLY A 101 -2.23 3.69 -8.38
C GLY A 101 -1.20 2.94 -9.23
N ARG A 102 -0.64 1.82 -8.74
CA ARG A 102 0.26 0.97 -9.53
C ARG A 102 -0.46 0.48 -10.79
N SER A 103 0.28 0.38 -11.90
CA SER A 103 -0.26 -0.16 -13.16
C SER A 103 -0.71 -1.60 -12.99
N GLU A 104 -1.82 -1.96 -13.64
CA GLU A 104 -2.32 -3.34 -13.76
C GLU A 104 -1.24 -4.30 -14.30
N SER A 105 -0.34 -3.82 -15.16
CA SER A 105 0.80 -4.60 -15.68
C SER A 105 1.77 -5.07 -14.59
N LEU A 106 1.74 -4.47 -13.40
CA LEU A 106 2.56 -4.84 -12.25
C LEU A 106 1.85 -5.81 -11.29
N ARG A 107 0.66 -6.33 -11.63
CA ARG A 107 -0.14 -7.18 -10.73
C ARG A 107 0.65 -8.35 -10.17
N GLU A 108 1.32 -9.10 -11.02
CA GLU A 108 2.01 -10.32 -10.60
C GLU A 108 3.17 -10.01 -9.65
N VAL A 109 4.02 -9.04 -10.02
CA VAL A 109 5.14 -8.58 -9.19
C VAL A 109 4.66 -8.02 -7.86
N THR A 110 3.59 -7.21 -7.86
CA THR A 110 3.01 -6.64 -6.65
C THR A 110 2.44 -7.72 -5.74
N THR A 111 1.71 -8.68 -6.32
CA THR A 111 1.15 -9.84 -5.60
C THR A 111 2.25 -10.67 -4.94
N LYS A 112 3.33 -10.95 -5.67
CA LYS A 112 4.48 -11.70 -5.15
C LYS A 112 5.17 -10.94 -4.01
N ASN A 113 5.40 -9.64 -4.17
CA ASN A 113 6.00 -8.81 -3.13
C ASN A 113 5.14 -8.81 -1.86
N LEU A 114 3.82 -8.62 -1.97
CA LEU A 114 2.88 -8.66 -0.84
C LEU A 114 2.93 -10.00 -0.11
N LYS A 115 2.82 -11.11 -0.85
CA LYS A 115 2.86 -12.47 -0.27
C LYS A 115 4.17 -12.76 0.45
N ASN A 116 5.31 -12.38 -0.14
CA ASN A 116 6.62 -12.55 0.47
C ASN A 116 6.78 -11.82 1.81
N LEU A 117 6.00 -10.75 2.03
CA LEU A 117 5.99 -9.97 3.26
C LEU A 117 4.93 -10.43 4.26
N GLY A 118 4.16 -11.47 3.94
CA GLY A 118 3.14 -12.04 4.83
C GLY A 118 1.73 -11.44 4.67
N PHE A 119 1.51 -10.59 3.66
CA PHE A 119 0.15 -10.25 3.22
C PHE A 119 -0.32 -11.37 2.29
N THR A 120 -1.01 -12.38 2.80
CA THR A 120 -1.28 -13.63 2.06
C THR A 120 -2.69 -13.73 1.50
N THR A 121 -3.63 -12.98 2.07
CA THR A 121 -5.07 -13.07 1.77
C THR A 121 -5.69 -11.69 1.62
N TRP A 122 -6.50 -11.50 0.58
CA TRP A 122 -7.30 -10.30 0.35
C TRP A 122 -8.50 -10.65 -0.53
N GLU A 123 -9.55 -9.86 -0.43
CA GLU A 123 -10.78 -9.98 -1.22
C GLU A 123 -10.53 -9.52 -2.66
N LYS A 124 -9.92 -8.34 -2.82
CA LYS A 124 -9.59 -7.77 -4.14
C LYS A 124 -8.27 -7.01 -4.09
N LEU A 125 -7.56 -7.03 -5.21
CA LEU A 125 -6.45 -6.12 -5.52
C LEU A 125 -6.84 -5.35 -6.77
N ILE A 126 -7.18 -4.07 -6.62
CA ILE A 126 -7.60 -3.18 -7.69
C ILE A 126 -6.41 -2.29 -8.03
N LEU A 127 -5.94 -2.38 -9.27
CA LEU A 127 -4.83 -1.60 -9.80
C LEU A 127 -5.31 -0.70 -10.93
N LYS A 128 -4.52 0.34 -11.22
CA LYS A 128 -4.83 1.31 -12.26
C LYS A 128 -4.80 0.65 -13.63
N GLN A 129 -5.90 0.74 -14.38
CA GLN A 129 -5.97 0.16 -15.71
C GLN A 129 -5.21 1.03 -16.72
N THR A 130 -4.67 0.41 -17.77
CA THR A 130 -3.99 1.14 -18.85
C THR A 130 -4.93 2.13 -19.55
N SER A 131 -6.23 1.81 -19.62
CA SER A 131 -7.28 2.69 -20.16
C SER A 131 -7.52 3.94 -19.30
N ASP A 132 -7.22 3.90 -18.00
CA ASP A 132 -7.47 5.03 -17.09
C ASP A 132 -6.47 6.17 -17.34
N ALA A 133 -5.33 5.90 -17.98
CA ALA A 133 -4.39 6.92 -18.42
C ALA A 133 -4.92 7.75 -19.60
N ALA A 134 -5.77 7.18 -20.45
CA ALA A 134 -6.34 7.87 -21.62
C ALA A 134 -7.45 8.89 -21.24
N ASN A 135 -8.03 8.76 -20.04
CA ASN A 135 -9.13 9.61 -19.58
C ASN A 135 -8.68 10.80 -18.72
N PHE A 136 -7.39 10.88 -18.35
CA PHE A 136 -6.82 12.07 -17.74
C PHE A 136 -6.24 12.99 -18.82
N LYS A 137 -7.11 13.70 -19.55
CA LYS A 137 -6.69 14.97 -20.15
C LYS A 137 -6.42 15.93 -19.00
N GLY A 138 -5.15 16.26 -18.79
CA GLY A 138 -4.67 17.06 -17.67
C GLY A 138 -5.55 18.28 -17.40
N CYS A 139 -6.12 18.32 -16.20
CA CYS A 139 -6.53 19.58 -15.62
C CYS A 139 -5.25 20.19 -15.04
N CYS A 140 -4.62 21.07 -15.82
CA CYS A 140 -3.67 22.03 -15.28
C CYS A 140 -4.44 22.94 -14.33
N ILE A 141 -3.95 23.08 -13.11
CA ILE A 141 -4.21 24.23 -12.24
C ILE A 141 -2.90 24.97 -12.08
#